data_AF-A0A7X7AEN0-F1
#
_entry.id   AF-A0A7X7AEN0-F1
#
_cell.length_a   1.000
_cell.length_b   1.000
_cell.length_c   1.000
_cell.angle_alpha   90.00
_cell.angle_beta   90.00
_cell.angle_gamma   90.00
#
_symmetry.space_group_name_H-M   'P 1'
#
loop_
_entity.id
_entity.type
_entity.pdbx_description
1 polymer ?
#
loop_
_entity_poly.entity_id
_entity_poly.type
_entity_poly.pdbx_seq_one_letter_code
_entity_poly.pdbx_strand_id
1 'polypeptide(L)'
;MTATTITADEGIELVRINPIYSINLKEDFHIKVIFERGTVDCVANYVEIIENPENLVLEFYWAEDNPARVTTLSFAEVQAINFSRPQLNTLQITIQQTKIENPV
;
A
#
# COMPACT_ATOMS: atom_id res chain seq x y z
N MET A 1 -12.07 -5.38 -12.37
CA MET A 1 -10.77 -6.01 -12.09
C MET A 1 -10.97 -7.42 -11.53
N THR A 2 -9.99 -8.31 -11.72
CA THR A 2 -9.85 -9.53 -10.91
C THR A 2 -9.75 -9.14 -9.44
N ALA A 3 -10.27 -9.97 -8.53
CA ALA A 3 -10.21 -9.67 -7.11
C ALA A 3 -8.74 -9.61 -6.65
N THR A 4 -8.34 -8.47 -6.06
CA THR A 4 -7.01 -8.29 -5.48
C THR A 4 -6.93 -9.11 -4.20
N THR A 5 -5.88 -9.92 -4.04
CA THR A 5 -5.62 -10.60 -2.77
C THR A 5 -4.81 -9.69 -1.87
N ILE A 6 -5.34 -9.32 -0.71
CA ILE A 6 -4.62 -8.49 0.28
C ILE A 6 -4.28 -9.36 1.49
N THR A 7 -3.00 -9.44 1.85
CA THR A 7 -2.53 -10.15 3.04
C THR A 7 -1.65 -9.26 3.91
N ALA A 8 -1.69 -9.48 5.23
CA ALA A 8 -0.86 -8.77 6.17
C ALA A 8 -0.30 -9.71 7.24
N ASP A 9 0.95 -9.48 7.60
CA ASP A 9 1.63 -10.19 8.68
C ASP A 9 1.05 -9.87 10.06
N GLU A 10 1.39 -10.71 11.03
CA GLU A 10 1.01 -10.53 12.43
C GLU A 10 1.44 -9.15 12.96
N GLY A 11 0.53 -8.48 13.68
CA GLY A 11 0.77 -7.15 14.23
C GLY A 11 0.55 -5.99 13.24
N ILE A 12 0.01 -6.27 12.05
CA ILE A 12 -0.52 -5.26 11.12
C ILE A 12 -2.04 -5.35 11.13
N GLU A 13 -2.69 -4.30 11.62
CA GLU A 13 -4.15 -4.24 11.69
C GLU A 13 -4.71 -3.58 10.43
N LEU A 14 -5.30 -4.38 9.54
CA LEU A 14 -6.06 -3.91 8.38
C LEU A 14 -7.53 -3.72 8.77
N VAL A 15 -8.00 -2.48 8.71
CA VAL A 15 -9.42 -2.15 8.88
C VAL A 15 -10.06 -1.97 7.52
N ARG A 16 -11.16 -2.70 7.23
CA ARG A 16 -11.86 -2.61 5.94
C ARG A 16 -13.18 -1.84 6.07
N ILE A 17 -13.30 -0.75 5.32
CA ILE A 17 -14.54 0.00 5.09
C ILE A 17 -14.69 0.13 3.57
N ASN A 18 -15.36 -0.84 2.95
CA ASN A 18 -15.44 -0.98 1.48
C ASN A 18 -15.80 0.36 0.79
N PRO A 19 -14.98 0.88 -0.15
CA PRO A 19 -13.88 0.23 -0.89
C PRO A 19 -12.46 0.43 -0.34
N ILE A 20 -12.33 0.90 0.90
CA ILE A 20 -11.06 1.31 1.50
C ILE A 20 -10.59 0.25 2.51
N TYR A 21 -9.29 -0.06 2.49
CA TYR A 21 -8.58 -0.65 3.62
C TYR A 21 -7.67 0.40 4.22
N SER A 22 -7.58 0.46 5.54
CA SER A 22 -6.69 1.37 6.23
C SER A 22 -5.81 0.68 7.26
N ILE A 23 -4.63 1.27 7.47
CA ILE A 23 -3.66 0.87 8.49
C ILE A 23 -3.30 2.11 9.28
N ASN A 24 -3.64 2.13 10.57
CA ASN A 24 -3.18 3.17 11.49
C ASN A 24 -1.90 2.71 12.20
N LEU A 25 -0.79 3.37 11.90
CA LEU A 25 0.53 3.02 12.40
C LEU A 25 0.84 3.69 13.74
N LYS A 26 0.01 4.65 14.19
CA LYS A 26 0.09 5.39 15.47
C LYS A 26 1.34 6.25 15.69
N GLU A 27 2.39 6.04 14.90
CA GLU A 27 3.66 6.76 14.91
C GLU A 27 4.27 6.75 13.50
N ASP A 28 5.37 7.47 13.31
CA ASP A 28 6.04 7.55 12.02
C ASP A 28 6.73 6.22 11.67
N PHE A 29 6.36 5.66 10.52
CA PHE A 29 7.02 4.50 9.95
C PHE A 29 7.72 4.88 8.66
N HIS A 30 8.85 4.22 8.43
CA HIS A 30 9.43 4.13 7.10
C HIS A 30 8.62 3.14 6.27
N ILE A 31 7.98 3.63 5.20
CA ILE A 31 7.18 2.83 4.28
C ILE A 31 8.02 2.52 3.06
N LYS A 32 8.16 1.24 2.74
CA LYS A 32 8.86 0.76 1.56
C LYS A 32 7.88 0.01 0.65
N VAL A 33 7.58 0.58 -0.50
CA VAL A 33 6.71 -0.03 -1.51
C VAL A 33 7.56 -0.66 -2.60
N ILE A 34 7.47 -1.97 -2.75
CA ILE A 34 8.21 -2.76 -3.73
C ILE A 34 7.22 -3.27 -4.79
N PHE A 35 7.53 -3.03 -6.05
CA PHE A 35 6.72 -3.48 -7.20
C PHE A 35 7.65 -3.80 -8.37
N GLU A 36 7.14 -4.43 -9.42
CA GLU A 36 7.96 -4.97 -10.51
C GLU A 36 8.91 -3.94 -11.15
N ARG A 37 8.46 -2.69 -11.26
CA ARG A 37 9.20 -1.60 -11.92
C ARG A 37 10.10 -0.81 -10.99
N GLY A 38 10.13 -1.08 -9.69
CA GLY A 38 11.02 -0.38 -8.77
C GLY A 38 10.58 -0.36 -7.31
N THR A 39 11.09 0.63 -6.60
CA THR A 39 10.83 0.83 -5.17
C THR A 39 10.56 2.30 -4.91
N VAL A 40 9.60 2.57 -4.03
CA VAL A 40 9.32 3.89 -3.48
C VAL A 40 9.45 3.82 -1.98
N ASP A 41 10.19 4.76 -1.41
CA ASP A 41 10.39 4.90 0.04
C ASP A 41 9.80 6.24 0.50
N CYS A 42 9.00 6.21 1.58
CA CYS A 42 8.47 7.41 2.20
C CYS A 42 8.32 7.22 3.72
N VAL A 43 7.88 8.27 4.41
CA VAL A 43 7.49 8.19 5.82
C VAL A 43 5.99 8.42 5.90
N ALA A 44 5.28 7.69 6.75
CA ALA A 44 3.86 7.88 7.02
C ALA A 44 3.47 7.28 8.37
N ASN A 45 2.35 7.75 8.93
CA ASN A 45 1.72 7.17 10.12
C ASN A 45 0.32 6.59 9.84
N TYR A 46 -0.20 6.80 8.63
CA TYR A 46 -1.47 6.24 8.19
C TYR A 46 -1.42 5.89 6.72
N VAL A 47 -1.97 4.72 6.37
CA VAL A 47 -1.96 4.18 5.00
C VAL A 47 -3.37 3.81 4.60
N GLU A 48 -3.79 4.22 3.41
CA GLU A 48 -5.04 3.79 2.80
C GLU A 48 -4.79 3.04 1.48
N ILE A 49 -5.60 2.01 1.27
CA ILE A 49 -5.68 1.26 0.03
C ILE A 49 -7.10 1.41 -0.50
N ILE A 50 -7.23 2.03 -1.66
CA ILE A 50 -8.52 2.34 -2.28
C ILE A 50 -8.67 1.45 -3.52
N GLU A 51 -9.64 0.54 -3.48
CA GLU A 51 -9.98 -0.30 -4.63
C GLU A 51 -11.00 0.42 -5.52
N ASN A 52 -10.55 0.99 -6.64
CA ASN A 52 -11.44 1.53 -7.67
C ASN A 52 -11.74 0.46 -8.73
N PRO A 53 -12.72 0.65 -9.65
CA PRO A 53 -12.98 -0.32 -10.70
C PRO A 53 -11.83 -0.55 -11.69
N GLU A 54 -10.96 0.45 -11.88
CA GLU A 54 -9.91 0.49 -12.92
C GLU A 54 -8.49 0.34 -12.37
N ASN A 55 -8.27 0.73 -11.12
CA ASN A 55 -6.97 0.77 -10.48
C ASN A 55 -7.07 0.62 -8.96
N LEU A 56 -5.94 0.35 -8.34
CA LEU A 56 -5.77 0.39 -6.89
C LEU A 56 -4.87 1.57 -6.55
N VAL A 57 -5.29 2.37 -5.57
CA VAL A 57 -4.55 3.54 -5.11
C VAL A 57 -4.03 3.29 -3.69
N LEU A 58 -2.75 3.57 -3.45
CA LEU A 58 -2.16 3.65 -2.13
C LEU A 58 -1.93 5.11 -1.76
N GLU A 59 -2.43 5.51 -0.60
CA GLU A 59 -2.21 6.85 -0.06
C GLU A 59 -1.49 6.76 1.29
N PHE A 60 -0.42 7.53 1.42
CA PHE A 60 0.45 7.55 2.59
C PHE A 60 0.39 8.93 3.23
N TYR A 61 -0.11 8.98 4.46
CA TYR A 61 -0.39 10.19 5.20
C TYR A 61 0.61 10.38 6.34
N TRP A 62 1.09 11.62 6.50
CA TRP A 62 1.94 12.03 7.63
C TRP A 62 1.15 12.34 8.91
N ALA A 63 -0.17 12.51 8.82
CA ALA A 63 -1.05 12.67 9.96
C ALA A 63 -2.48 12.25 9.57
N GLU A 64 -3.17 11.56 10.48
CA GLU A 64 -4.57 11.14 10.32
C GLU A 64 -5.51 12.34 10.10
N ASP A 65 -5.29 13.44 10.85
CA ASP A 65 -6.18 14.62 10.86
C ASP A 65 -5.74 15.77 9.93
N ASN A 66 -4.59 15.67 9.23
CA ASN A 66 -4.10 16.79 8.41
C ASN A 66 -3.34 16.31 7.15
N PRO A 67 -3.97 16.30 5.96
CA PRO A 67 -3.38 15.78 4.72
C PRO A 67 -2.36 16.74 4.08
N ALA A 68 -1.66 17.56 4.88
CA ALA A 68 -0.70 18.55 4.37
C ALA A 68 0.39 17.92 3.49
N ARG A 69 0.65 16.62 3.65
CA ARG A 69 1.49 15.81 2.78
C ARG A 69 0.90 14.41 2.62
N VAL A 70 0.54 14.07 1.39
CA VAL A 70 0.16 12.72 0.96
C VAL A 70 1.11 12.26 -0.14
N THR A 71 1.59 11.02 -0.05
CA THR A 71 2.22 10.35 -1.18
C THR A 71 1.19 9.41 -1.78
N THR A 72 0.90 9.53 -3.07
CA THR A 72 -0.12 8.72 -3.75
C THR A 72 0.55 7.87 -4.82
N LEU A 73 0.30 6.56 -4.80
CA LEU A 73 0.72 5.62 -5.83
C LEU A 73 -0.52 4.94 -6.43
N SER A 74 -0.53 4.78 -7.76
CA SER A 74 -1.64 4.17 -8.49
C SER A 74 -1.14 2.98 -9.30
N PHE A 75 -1.81 1.84 -9.17
CA PHE A 75 -1.44 0.59 -9.81
C PHE A 75 -2.62 0.02 -10.58
N ALA A 76 -2.37 -0.39 -11.82
CA ALA A 76 -3.32 -1.18 -12.61
C ALA A 76 -2.96 -2.67 -12.52
N GLU A 77 -3.97 -3.53 -12.75
CA GLU A 77 -3.80 -4.99 -12.86
C GLU A 77 -3.08 -5.60 -11.65
N VAL A 78 -3.41 -5.17 -10.43
CA VAL A 78 -2.84 -5.72 -9.20
C VAL A 78 -3.45 -7.11 -8.93
N GLN A 79 -2.58 -8.11 -8.76
CA GLN A 79 -2.95 -9.47 -8.38
C GLN A 79 -2.98 -9.61 -6.86
N ALA A 80 -1.94 -9.10 -6.19
CA ALA A 80 -1.82 -9.21 -4.74
C ALA A 80 -1.05 -8.04 -4.11
N ILE A 81 -1.38 -7.76 -2.85
CA ILE A 81 -0.67 -6.85 -1.97
C ILE A 81 -0.34 -7.60 -0.69
N ASN A 82 0.94 -7.59 -0.32
CA ASN A 82 1.41 -8.21 0.92
C ASN A 82 2.04 -7.13 1.81
N PHE A 83 1.54 -7.03 3.05
CA PHE A 83 2.06 -6.14 4.08
C PHE A 83 2.91 -6.93 5.06
N SER A 84 4.13 -6.44 5.32
CA SER A 84 5.07 -7.06 6.24
C SER A 84 5.80 -6.03 7.09
N ARG A 85 6.27 -6.43 8.28
CA ARG A 85 7.09 -5.59 9.16
C ARG A 85 8.47 -6.22 9.35
N PRO A 86 9.40 -6.02 8.39
CA PRO A 86 10.71 -6.67 8.45
C PRO A 86 11.59 -6.14 9.60
N GLN A 87 11.31 -4.94 10.10
CA GLN A 87 12.07 -4.26 11.16
C GLN A 87 11.12 -3.37 11.98
N LEU A 88 11.60 -2.91 13.14
CA LEU A 88 10.90 -1.92 13.94
C LEU A 88 10.64 -0.64 13.11
N ASN A 89 9.44 -0.08 13.23
CA ASN A 89 8.99 1.14 12.54
C ASN A 89 9.21 1.13 11.01
N THR A 90 9.20 -0.05 10.40
CA THR A 90 9.23 -0.21 8.95
C THR A 90 8.01 -1.03 8.51
N LEU A 91 7.24 -0.48 7.58
CA LEU A 91 6.19 -1.21 6.86
C LEU A 91 6.67 -1.45 5.43
N GLN A 92 6.80 -2.71 5.05
CA GLN A 92 7.08 -3.09 3.67
C GLN A 92 5.80 -3.55 3.00
N ILE A 93 5.50 -2.94 1.85
CA ILE A 93 4.33 -3.24 1.02
C ILE A 93 4.86 -3.81 -0.29
N THR A 94 4.49 -5.05 -0.61
CA THR A 94 4.88 -5.68 -1.88
C THR A 94 3.66 -5.78 -2.79
N ILE A 95 3.74 -5.18 -3.96
CA ILE A 95 2.68 -5.18 -4.99
C ILE A 95 3.07 -6.17 -6.09
N GLN A 96 2.22 -7.15 -6.31
CA GLN A 96 2.32 -8.10 -7.42
C GLN A 96 1.30 -7.70 -8.49
N GLN A 97 1.78 -7.42 -9.70
CA GLN A 97 0.94 -7.04 -10.85
C GLN A 97 0.82 -8.21 -11.83
N THR A 98 -0.20 -8.18 -12.69
CA THR A 98 -0.57 -9.33 -13.53
C THR A 98 0.10 -9.32 -14.91
N LYS A 99 0.82 -8.24 -15.30
CA LYS A 99 1.37 -8.11 -16.66
C LYS A 99 2.72 -7.37 -16.74
N ILE A 100 3.77 -8.16 -16.98
CA ILE A 100 4.90 -7.77 -17.80
C ILE A 100 4.45 -7.96 -19.26
N GLU A 101 4.06 -6.89 -19.95
CA GLU A 101 4.16 -6.93 -21.41
C GLU A 101 5.65 -6.88 -21.73
N ASN A 102 6.17 -8.00 -22.27
CA ASN A 102 7.53 -8.12 -22.79
C ASN A 102 7.95 -6.82 -23.50
N PRO A 103 9.15 -6.25 -23.20
CA PRO A 103 9.74 -5.28 -24.10
C PRO A 103 10.10 -6.04 -25.38
N VAL A 104 9.42 -5.71 -26.47
CA VAL A 104 9.93 -6.01 -27.82
C VAL A 104 11.09 -5.06 -28.10
#